data_AF-A0A371CHW0-F1
#
_entry.id   AF-A0A371CHW0-F1
#
_cell.length_a   1.000
_cell.length_b   1.000
_cell.length_c   1.000
_cell.angle_alpha   90.00
_cell.angle_beta   90.00
_cell.angle_gamma   90.00
#
_symmetry.space_group_name_H-M   'P 1'
#
loop_
_entity.id
_entity.type
_entity.pdbx_description
1 polymer ?
#
loop_
_entity_poly.entity_id
_entity_poly.type
_entity_poly.pdbx_seq_one_letter_code
_entity_poly.pdbx_strand_id
1 'polypeptide(L)'
;MTDTGTAQDGPPPVPRAPVSRAGTNTTKESRGTQTVPCTPAKRTRTDSDADGPSTPKSQRRLTINVTSPTGPKVVHVNARDYVVHMNDILADPWVSEQTTDYLYKFITYNNKHDTRFHIHHLPTGGMLWSVVDENPRVMHRTYLNRPLLIWIVASVIDATLKSTRDHPQPRMRIVADFVRERDRKEAMLHFNKTASYAIQKMPTVTVESASNDDEGPPSEEEVYDAREKFEDKAKMKTVSIAKVRSGDIVLLECNLVRTEDNTGRKEASFVLNAVYWLAEKPRDKPAPPLYKDKPFPEVFCAAV
;
A
#
# COMPACT_ATOMS: atom_id res chain seq x y z
N MET A 1 13.23 49.38 43.57
CA MET A 1 13.76 48.06 43.93
C MET A 1 13.85 47.27 42.63
N THR A 2 15.07 47.23 42.08
CA THR A 2 15.43 46.64 40.79
C THR A 2 15.85 45.20 41.02
N ASP A 3 15.11 44.27 40.43
CA ASP A 3 15.39 42.83 40.51
C ASP A 3 15.94 42.36 39.16
N THR A 4 17.27 42.20 39.12
CA THR A 4 18.02 41.70 37.96
C THR A 4 18.18 40.18 38.10
N GLY A 5 17.35 39.44 37.36
CA GLY A 5 17.43 37.99 37.24
C GLY A 5 18.61 37.55 36.37
N THR A 6 19.53 36.81 36.99
CA THR A 6 20.67 36.10 36.41
C THR A 6 20.25 35.04 35.39
N ALA A 7 20.78 35.13 34.17
CA ALA A 7 20.73 34.09 33.14
C ALA A 7 21.69 32.94 33.51
N GLN A 8 21.19 31.71 33.49
CA GLN A 8 22.01 30.49 33.59
C GLN A 8 22.54 30.11 32.20
N ASP A 9 23.86 30.09 32.07
CA ASP A 9 24.58 29.52 30.93
C ASP A 9 24.33 28.01 30.84
N GLY A 10 23.67 27.59 29.76
CA GLY A 10 23.58 26.19 29.36
C GLY A 10 24.86 25.73 28.65
N PRO A 11 25.25 24.45 28.75
CA PRO A 11 26.46 23.93 28.12
C PRO A 11 26.35 23.94 26.59
N PRO A 12 27.48 24.15 25.87
CA PRO A 12 27.49 24.26 24.42
C PRO A 12 27.14 22.93 23.72
N PRO A 13 26.54 22.99 22.51
CA PRO A 13 26.17 21.80 21.75
C PRO A 13 27.41 21.03 21.28
N VAL A 14 27.35 19.70 21.41
CA VAL A 14 28.37 18.75 20.96
C VAL A 14 28.38 18.69 19.42
N PRO A 15 29.53 18.89 18.74
CA PRO A 15 29.61 18.78 17.29
C PRO A 15 29.44 17.33 16.81
N ARG A 16 28.49 17.12 15.89
CA ARG A 16 28.30 15.84 15.18
C ARG A 16 29.45 15.60 14.20
N ALA A 17 30.08 14.43 14.29
CA ALA A 17 31.11 13.99 13.36
C ALA A 17 30.54 13.70 11.95
N PRO A 18 31.26 14.03 10.86
CA PRO A 18 30.85 13.70 9.50
C PRO A 18 31.11 12.22 9.20
N VAL A 19 30.08 11.53 8.68
CA VAL A 19 30.21 10.17 8.16
C VAL A 19 30.92 10.23 6.81
N SER A 20 32.16 9.74 6.81
CA SER A 20 33.05 9.65 5.66
C SER A 20 32.52 8.68 4.59
N ARG A 21 32.55 9.15 3.34
CA ARG A 21 32.28 8.42 2.11
C ARG A 21 33.62 7.94 1.54
N ALA A 22 33.81 6.63 1.43
CA ALA A 22 34.86 5.97 0.62
C ALA A 22 34.39 4.52 0.36
N GLY A 23 34.57 3.90 -0.80
CA GLY A 23 35.29 4.29 -1.99
C GLY A 23 34.96 3.37 -3.18
N THR A 24 35.48 3.79 -4.32
CA THR A 24 35.53 3.16 -5.65
C THR A 24 36.49 1.97 -5.70
N ASN A 25 36.21 1.01 -6.61
CA ASN A 25 37.16 0.21 -7.44
C ASN A 25 36.29 -0.70 -8.34
N THR A 26 36.13 -0.49 -9.65
CA THR A 26 37.04 -0.69 -10.80
C THR A 26 37.57 -2.12 -10.94
N THR A 27 37.03 -2.91 -11.87
CA THR A 27 37.85 -3.77 -12.77
C THR A 27 37.07 -4.11 -14.06
N LYS A 28 37.67 -3.76 -15.20
CA LYS A 28 37.36 -4.28 -16.54
C LYS A 28 38.01 -5.65 -16.69
N GLU A 29 37.35 -6.61 -17.32
CA GLU A 29 38.07 -7.53 -18.21
C GLU A 29 37.16 -8.12 -19.29
N SER A 30 37.68 -8.05 -20.52
CA SER A 30 37.13 -8.60 -21.75
C SER A 30 37.57 -10.05 -21.94
N ARG A 31 36.74 -10.88 -22.57
CA ARG A 31 37.14 -11.76 -23.70
C ARG A 31 35.93 -12.49 -24.26
N GLY A 32 35.75 -12.37 -25.56
CA GLY A 32 34.76 -13.12 -26.32
C GLY A 32 35.22 -14.53 -26.64
N THR A 33 34.27 -15.40 -26.98
CA THR A 33 34.47 -16.47 -27.96
C THR A 33 33.14 -16.77 -28.64
N GLN A 34 33.16 -16.73 -29.97
CA GLN A 34 32.08 -17.02 -30.90
C GLN A 34 31.94 -18.52 -31.17
N THR A 35 30.70 -18.92 -31.48
CA THR A 35 30.23 -19.98 -32.41
C THR A 35 30.65 -21.44 -32.18
N VAL A 36 29.67 -22.36 -32.12
CA VAL A 36 29.18 -23.22 -33.24
C VAL A 36 27.83 -23.87 -32.82
N PRO A 37 26.83 -23.99 -33.71
CA PRO A 37 25.57 -24.69 -33.44
C PRO A 37 25.74 -26.20 -33.67
N CYS A 38 25.40 -27.01 -32.68
CA CYS A 38 25.36 -28.47 -32.83
C CYS A 38 23.94 -28.96 -32.58
N THR A 39 23.27 -29.36 -33.65
CA THR A 39 21.95 -29.99 -33.67
C THR A 39 22.14 -31.49 -33.44
N PRO A 40 21.60 -32.11 -32.38
CA PRO A 40 21.50 -33.55 -32.30
C PRO A 40 20.06 -34.02 -32.59
N ALA A 41 19.97 -34.79 -33.67
CA ALA A 41 19.13 -35.97 -33.89
C ALA A 41 17.78 -36.09 -33.12
N LYS A 42 16.71 -36.22 -33.91
CA LYS A 42 15.45 -36.87 -33.52
C LYS A 42 15.74 -38.22 -32.85
N ARG A 43 15.55 -38.28 -31.53
CA ARG A 43 15.31 -39.54 -30.80
C ARG A 43 13.82 -39.73 -30.67
N THR A 44 13.31 -40.72 -31.40
CA THR A 44 12.01 -41.35 -31.18
C THR A 44 12.00 -41.91 -29.77
N ARG A 45 11.20 -41.32 -28.89
CA ARG A 45 11.02 -41.82 -27.52
C ARG A 45 9.85 -42.78 -27.56
N THR A 46 10.17 -44.04 -27.34
CA THR A 46 9.26 -45.14 -27.04
C THR A 46 8.37 -44.77 -25.87
N ASP A 47 7.07 -44.97 -26.04
CA ASP A 47 6.08 -44.96 -24.96
C ASP A 47 6.53 -45.96 -23.88
N SER A 48 6.75 -45.44 -22.69
CA SER A 48 6.98 -46.23 -21.49
C SER A 48 6.08 -45.60 -20.44
N ASP A 49 4.95 -46.26 -20.21
CA ASP A 49 4.04 -46.03 -19.10
C ASP A 49 4.84 -46.12 -17.80
N ALA A 50 5.28 -44.95 -17.33
CA ALA A 50 5.82 -44.78 -16.00
C ALA A 50 4.75 -44.07 -15.19
N ASP A 51 4.22 -44.75 -14.18
CA ASP A 51 3.47 -44.21 -13.06
C ASP A 51 4.29 -43.07 -12.41
N GLY A 52 4.16 -41.87 -12.98
CA GLY A 52 4.67 -40.66 -12.40
C GLY A 52 3.85 -40.35 -11.14
N PRO A 53 4.49 -39.91 -10.04
CA PRO A 53 3.76 -39.46 -8.86
C PRO A 53 2.76 -38.40 -9.30
N SER A 54 1.47 -38.69 -9.09
CA SER A 54 0.39 -37.80 -9.46
C SER A 54 0.68 -36.40 -8.92
N THR A 55 0.92 -35.44 -9.82
CA THR A 55 1.00 -34.03 -9.45
C THR A 55 -0.28 -33.71 -8.67
N PRO A 56 -0.18 -33.18 -7.43
CA PRO A 56 -1.36 -32.91 -6.63
C PRO A 56 -2.28 -31.99 -7.44
N LYS A 57 -3.46 -32.50 -7.80
CA LYS A 57 -4.49 -31.71 -8.46
C LYS A 57 -4.73 -30.50 -7.57
N SER A 58 -4.38 -29.32 -8.05
CA SER A 58 -4.63 -28.08 -7.34
C SER A 58 -6.13 -28.06 -7.00
N GLN A 59 -6.46 -28.13 -5.72
CA GLN A 59 -7.84 -28.03 -5.26
C GLN A 59 -8.35 -26.66 -5.69
N ARG A 60 -9.11 -26.62 -6.80
CA ARG A 60 -9.76 -25.39 -7.28
C ARG A 60 -10.62 -24.85 -6.15
N ARG A 61 -10.35 -23.63 -5.71
CA ARG A 61 -11.19 -22.97 -4.71
C ARG A 61 -12.59 -22.71 -5.27
N LEU A 62 -13.59 -22.87 -4.40
CA LEU A 62 -14.98 -22.60 -4.72
C LEU A 62 -15.22 -21.09 -4.80
N THR A 63 -15.87 -20.65 -5.87
CA THR A 63 -16.24 -19.25 -6.10
C THR A 63 -17.75 -19.09 -5.98
N ILE A 64 -18.19 -18.19 -5.10
CA ILE A 64 -19.62 -17.86 -4.93
C ILE A 64 -19.86 -16.44 -5.46
N ASN A 65 -20.79 -16.29 -6.40
CA ASN A 65 -21.18 -14.97 -6.92
C ASN A 65 -22.10 -14.27 -5.92
N VAL A 66 -21.81 -13.02 -5.59
CA VAL A 66 -22.58 -12.18 -4.65
C VAL A 66 -22.83 -10.80 -5.25
N THR A 67 -24.06 -10.28 -5.10
CA THR A 67 -24.38 -8.90 -5.50
C THR A 67 -24.03 -7.95 -4.36
N SER A 68 -23.01 -7.11 -4.55
CA SER A 68 -22.60 -6.05 -3.61
C SER A 68 -23.19 -4.70 -4.03
N PRO A 69 -23.33 -3.71 -3.11
CA PRO A 69 -23.64 -2.32 -3.48
C PRO A 69 -22.68 -1.72 -4.53
N THR A 70 -21.45 -2.24 -4.60
CA THR A 70 -20.42 -1.81 -5.56
C THR A 70 -20.41 -2.61 -6.86
N GLY A 71 -21.41 -3.49 -7.08
CA GLY A 71 -21.56 -4.33 -8.26
C GLY A 71 -21.40 -5.83 -7.99
N PRO A 72 -21.37 -6.68 -9.04
CA PRO A 72 -21.15 -8.12 -8.90
C PRO A 72 -19.76 -8.42 -8.32
N LYS A 73 -19.71 -9.24 -7.27
CA LYS A 73 -18.48 -9.69 -6.61
C LYS A 73 -18.44 -11.22 -6.58
N VAL A 74 -17.24 -11.77 -6.40
CA VAL A 74 -16.99 -13.19 -6.20
C VAL A 74 -16.34 -13.36 -4.83
N VAL A 75 -16.92 -14.23 -4.01
CA VAL A 75 -16.31 -14.69 -2.76
C VAL A 75 -15.38 -15.83 -3.12
N HIS A 76 -14.09 -15.68 -2.82
CA HIS A 76 -13.13 -16.76 -2.91
C HIS A 76 -13.10 -17.50 -1.56
N VAL A 77 -13.93 -18.54 -1.46
CA VAL A 77 -14.11 -19.31 -0.23
C VAL A 77 -12.93 -20.25 -0.02
N ASN A 78 -12.42 -20.30 1.21
CA ASN A 78 -11.50 -21.36 1.61
C ASN A 78 -12.26 -22.69 1.64
N ALA A 79 -11.96 -23.60 0.71
CA ALA A 79 -12.73 -24.81 0.42
C ALA A 79 -12.88 -25.84 1.56
N ARG A 80 -12.31 -25.57 2.75
CA ARG A 80 -12.45 -26.45 3.92
C ARG A 80 -13.82 -26.34 4.57
N ASP A 81 -14.45 -25.18 4.54
CA ASP A 81 -15.72 -24.90 5.21
C ASP A 81 -16.62 -24.11 4.25
N TYR A 82 -17.76 -24.69 3.83
CA TYR A 82 -18.64 -24.17 2.76
C TYR A 82 -19.47 -22.93 3.17
N VAL A 83 -19.01 -22.16 4.15
CA VAL A 83 -19.72 -21.01 4.75
C VAL A 83 -18.86 -19.76 4.52
N VAL A 84 -19.48 -18.65 4.09
CA VAL A 84 -18.76 -17.38 3.95
C VAL A 84 -18.22 -16.97 5.32
N HIS A 85 -16.90 -16.93 5.44
CA HIS A 85 -16.20 -16.54 6.66
C HIS A 85 -15.77 -15.07 6.58
N MET A 86 -15.61 -14.43 7.75
CA MET A 86 -15.10 -13.04 7.80
C MET A 86 -13.68 -12.89 7.20
N ASN A 87 -12.97 -14.00 7.04
CA ASN A 87 -11.62 -14.04 6.46
C ASN A 87 -11.61 -14.23 4.94
N ASP A 88 -12.76 -14.51 4.32
CA ASP A 88 -12.83 -14.75 2.88
C ASP A 88 -12.64 -13.44 2.12
N ILE A 89 -11.90 -13.54 1.00
CA ILE A 89 -11.66 -12.41 0.10
C ILE A 89 -12.90 -12.21 -0.79
N LEU A 90 -13.48 -11.03 -0.68
CA LEU A 90 -14.52 -10.51 -1.56
C LEU A 90 -13.84 -9.67 -2.64
N ALA A 91 -13.77 -10.20 -3.86
CA ALA A 91 -13.10 -9.56 -4.97
C ALA A 91 -13.98 -9.50 -6.22
N ASP A 92 -13.56 -8.76 -7.24
CA ASP A 92 -14.23 -8.75 -8.54
C ASP A 92 -14.00 -10.09 -9.29
N PRO A 93 -14.90 -10.49 -10.21
CA PRO A 93 -14.78 -11.75 -10.95
C PRO A 93 -13.50 -11.92 -11.80
N TRP A 94 -12.80 -10.83 -12.12
CA TRP A 94 -11.57 -10.88 -12.91
C TRP A 94 -10.36 -11.37 -12.09
N VAL A 95 -10.47 -11.39 -10.76
CA VAL A 95 -9.38 -11.75 -9.87
C VAL A 95 -9.14 -13.25 -9.93
N SER A 96 -8.00 -13.64 -10.51
CA SER A 96 -7.63 -15.04 -10.67
C SER A 96 -7.31 -15.72 -9.33
N GLU A 97 -7.36 -17.05 -9.30
CA GLU A 97 -6.95 -17.83 -8.12
C GLU A 97 -5.48 -17.57 -7.74
N GLN A 98 -4.59 -17.42 -8.72
CA GLN A 98 -3.18 -17.08 -8.50
C GLN A 98 -3.01 -15.70 -7.86
N THR A 99 -3.79 -14.71 -8.32
CA THR A 99 -3.83 -13.38 -7.71
C THR A 99 -4.32 -13.48 -6.27
N THR A 100 -5.42 -14.22 -6.04
CA THR A 100 -5.96 -14.46 -4.71
C THR A 100 -4.93 -15.09 -3.77
N ASP A 101 -4.20 -16.11 -4.21
CA ASP A 101 -3.11 -16.73 -3.44
C ASP A 101 -1.97 -15.75 -3.13
N TYR A 102 -1.66 -14.85 -4.07
CA TYR A 102 -0.72 -13.77 -3.84
C TYR A 102 -1.22 -12.77 -2.78
N LEU A 103 -2.49 -12.34 -2.86
CA LEU A 103 -3.12 -11.47 -1.86
C LEU A 103 -3.12 -12.09 -0.46
N TYR A 104 -3.34 -13.40 -0.35
CA TYR A 104 -3.31 -14.13 0.92
C TYR A 104 -1.97 -14.03 1.64
N LYS A 105 -0.84 -13.81 0.93
CA LYS A 105 0.48 -13.63 1.56
C LYS A 105 0.52 -12.34 2.40
N PHE A 106 -0.10 -11.27 1.92
CA PHE A 106 -0.18 -10.01 2.65
C PHE A 106 -1.21 -10.07 3.77
N ILE A 107 -2.35 -10.67 3.47
CA ILE A 107 -3.43 -10.87 4.44
C ILE A 107 -2.94 -11.69 5.64
N THR A 108 -2.27 -12.81 5.41
CA THR A 108 -1.79 -13.66 6.51
C THR A 108 -0.44 -13.21 7.09
N TYR A 109 0.11 -12.09 6.62
CA TYR A 109 1.38 -11.56 7.11
C TYR A 109 1.27 -11.22 8.60
N ASN A 110 2.12 -11.85 9.40
CA ASN A 110 2.22 -11.62 10.83
C ASN A 110 3.67 -11.80 11.28
N ASN A 111 4.31 -10.69 11.62
CA ASN A 111 5.65 -10.70 12.21
C ASN A 111 5.64 -9.94 13.54
N LYS A 112 5.64 -10.67 14.65
CA LYS A 112 5.58 -10.11 16.01
C LYS A 112 6.80 -9.27 16.39
N HIS A 113 7.90 -9.40 15.65
CA HIS A 113 9.14 -8.67 15.91
C HIS A 113 9.31 -7.43 15.05
N ASP A 114 8.41 -7.21 14.07
CA ASP A 114 8.42 -6.04 13.20
C ASP A 114 7.37 -5.01 13.68
N THR A 115 7.35 -3.84 13.04
CA THR A 115 6.34 -2.80 13.26
C THR A 115 5.25 -2.80 12.19
N ARG A 116 5.35 -3.71 11.21
CA ARG A 116 4.40 -3.90 10.12
C ARG A 116 3.43 -5.01 10.42
N PHE A 117 2.14 -4.72 10.32
CA PHE A 117 1.08 -5.68 10.58
C PHE A 117 -0.07 -5.48 9.62
N HIS A 118 -0.68 -6.57 9.18
CA HIS A 118 -2.00 -6.46 8.57
C HIS A 118 -3.02 -5.99 9.62
N ILE A 119 -4.01 -5.19 9.22
CA ILE A 119 -4.97 -4.53 10.13
C ILE A 119 -5.76 -5.45 11.08
N HIS A 120 -5.98 -6.73 10.75
CA HIS A 120 -6.64 -7.70 11.65
C HIS A 120 -5.66 -8.54 12.48
N HIS A 121 -4.36 -8.32 12.30
CA HIS A 121 -3.28 -8.94 13.04
C HIS A 121 -2.54 -7.92 13.93
N LEU A 122 -3.13 -6.74 14.15
CA LEU A 122 -2.56 -5.76 15.07
C LEU A 122 -2.41 -6.36 16.48
N PRO A 123 -1.27 -6.14 17.16
CA PRO A 123 -1.03 -6.74 18.47
C PRO A 123 -2.01 -6.21 19.50
N THR A 124 -2.66 -7.08 20.27
CA THR A 124 -3.68 -6.65 21.25
C THR A 124 -3.09 -5.92 22.47
N GLY A 125 -1.81 -6.14 22.76
CA GLY A 125 -1.07 -5.51 23.86
C GLY A 125 0.20 -4.81 23.40
N GLY A 126 0.75 -3.93 24.25
CA GLY A 126 1.99 -3.20 23.98
C GLY A 126 1.89 -2.07 22.94
N MET A 127 0.68 -1.82 22.41
CA MET A 127 0.43 -0.65 21.57
C MET A 127 0.07 0.57 22.42
N LEU A 128 0.76 1.68 22.19
CA LEU A 128 0.57 2.93 22.91
C LEU A 128 0.22 4.06 21.93
N TRP A 129 -0.29 5.16 22.47
CA TRP A 129 -0.37 6.43 21.76
C TRP A 129 0.81 7.27 22.20
N SER A 130 1.66 7.66 21.25
CA SER A 130 2.87 8.42 21.54
C SER A 130 2.99 9.62 20.62
N VAL A 131 3.55 10.71 21.13
CA VAL A 131 4.01 11.81 20.30
C VAL A 131 5.31 11.34 19.64
N VAL A 132 5.36 11.35 18.31
CA VAL A 132 6.54 10.88 17.55
C VAL A 132 7.48 12.04 17.26
N ASP A 133 6.93 13.24 17.11
CA ASP A 133 7.66 14.49 16.86
C ASP A 133 7.45 15.48 18.04
N GLU A 134 7.50 16.78 17.80
CA GLU A 134 7.38 17.82 18.82
C GLU A 134 5.93 18.21 19.16
N ASN A 135 4.96 17.91 18.29
CA ASN A 135 3.60 18.39 18.44
C ASN A 135 2.69 17.46 19.26
N PRO A 136 2.32 17.81 20.52
CA PRO A 136 1.52 16.94 21.37
C PRO A 136 0.07 16.76 20.88
N ARG A 137 -0.38 17.57 19.92
CA ARG A 137 -1.71 17.46 19.31
C ARG A 137 -1.76 16.37 18.24
N VAL A 138 -0.61 15.86 17.80
CA VAL A 138 -0.50 14.78 16.82
C VAL A 138 0.14 13.59 17.49
N MET A 139 -0.63 12.52 17.65
CA MET A 139 -0.17 11.29 18.28
C MET A 139 -0.30 10.13 17.32
N HIS A 140 0.70 9.25 17.32
CA HIS A 140 0.71 8.06 16.50
C HIS A 140 0.40 6.84 17.35
N ARG A 141 -0.23 5.85 16.72
CA ARG A 141 -0.24 4.50 17.28
C ARG A 141 1.16 3.92 17.15
N THR A 142 1.77 3.56 18.27
CA THR A 142 3.14 3.02 18.30
C THR A 142 3.19 1.61 18.88
N TYR A 143 4.12 0.80 18.40
CA TYR A 143 4.46 -0.52 18.92
C TYR A 143 5.98 -0.65 18.99
N LEU A 144 6.52 -1.20 20.08
CA LEU A 144 7.97 -1.25 20.33
C LEU A 144 8.67 0.13 20.19
N ASN A 145 8.02 1.19 20.69
CA ASN A 145 8.48 2.58 20.62
C ASN A 145 8.71 3.11 19.19
N ARG A 146 8.00 2.55 18.20
CA ARG A 146 8.05 2.97 16.79
C ARG A 146 6.63 3.14 16.24
N PRO A 147 6.42 4.03 15.25
CA PRO A 147 5.14 4.11 14.54
C PRO A 147 4.71 2.74 14.00
N LEU A 148 3.46 2.39 14.25
CA LEU A 148 2.85 1.16 13.77
C LEU A 148 2.49 1.32 12.29
N LEU A 149 3.06 0.47 11.44
CA LEU A 149 2.75 0.41 10.01
C LEU A 149 1.64 -0.61 9.78
N ILE A 150 0.48 -0.12 9.38
CA ILE A 150 -0.73 -0.90 9.15
C ILE A 150 -0.86 -1.19 7.66
N TRP A 151 -0.94 -2.47 7.33
CA TRP A 151 -1.18 -2.97 5.99
C TRP A 151 -2.66 -3.26 5.77
N ILE A 152 -3.22 -2.69 4.71
CA ILE A 152 -4.61 -2.85 4.29
C ILE A 152 -4.63 -3.23 2.82
N VAL A 153 -5.10 -4.44 2.50
CA VAL A 153 -5.40 -4.81 1.11
C VAL A 153 -6.80 -4.29 0.75
N ALA A 154 -6.89 -3.53 -0.34
CA ALA A 154 -8.13 -2.87 -0.73
C ALA A 154 -8.28 -2.78 -2.25
N SER A 155 -9.52 -2.71 -2.74
CA SER A 155 -9.84 -2.44 -4.13
C SER A 155 -10.08 -0.95 -4.31
N VAL A 156 -9.32 -0.31 -5.19
CA VAL A 156 -9.36 1.14 -5.42
C VAL A 156 -10.73 1.54 -5.95
N ILE A 157 -11.32 2.57 -5.37
CA ILE A 157 -12.51 3.25 -5.92
C ILE A 157 -12.05 4.52 -6.63
N ASP A 158 -11.21 5.31 -5.96
CA ASP A 158 -10.66 6.57 -6.44
C ASP A 158 -9.19 6.72 -6.00
N ALA A 159 -8.38 7.30 -6.89
CA ALA A 159 -6.97 7.57 -6.67
C ALA A 159 -6.65 8.93 -7.28
N THR A 160 -6.43 9.93 -6.43
CA THR A 160 -6.31 11.33 -6.84
C THR A 160 -5.13 12.03 -6.18
N LEU A 161 -4.59 13.04 -6.86
CA LEU A 161 -3.70 14.03 -6.26
C LEU A 161 -4.53 15.25 -5.88
N LYS A 162 -4.48 15.61 -4.59
CA LYS A 162 -5.21 16.74 -4.01
C LYS A 162 -4.21 17.79 -3.57
N SER A 163 -4.42 19.03 -4.00
CA SER A 163 -3.75 20.21 -3.47
C SER A 163 -4.83 21.15 -2.92
N THR A 164 -4.57 21.77 -1.78
CA THR A 164 -5.48 22.76 -1.17
C THR A 164 -4.73 24.07 -0.98
N ARG A 165 -5.46 25.15 -0.70
CA ARG A 165 -4.82 26.44 -0.40
C ARG A 165 -3.87 26.34 0.80
N ASP A 166 -4.23 25.55 1.80
CA ASP A 166 -3.45 25.35 3.02
C ASP A 166 -2.29 24.35 2.83
N HIS A 167 -2.39 23.49 1.81
CA HIS A 167 -1.37 22.50 1.46
C HIS A 167 -1.13 22.53 -0.05
N PRO A 168 -0.27 23.46 -0.52
CA PRO A 168 -0.08 23.67 -1.96
C PRO A 168 0.62 22.48 -2.64
N GLN A 169 1.40 21.70 -1.89
CA GLN A 169 2.02 20.48 -2.40
C GLN A 169 0.96 19.40 -2.70
N PRO A 170 1.02 18.74 -3.88
CA PRO A 170 0.12 17.64 -4.18
C PRO A 170 0.23 16.51 -3.15
N ARG A 171 -0.91 16.02 -2.69
CA ARG A 171 -1.00 14.89 -1.76
C ARG A 171 -1.83 13.77 -2.37
N MET A 172 -1.32 12.55 -2.26
CA MET A 172 -2.04 11.37 -2.71
C MET A 172 -3.22 11.08 -1.78
N ARG A 173 -4.40 10.88 -2.37
CA ARG A 173 -5.62 10.43 -1.71
C ARG A 173 -6.09 9.15 -2.39
N ILE A 174 -6.24 8.09 -1.61
CA ILE A 174 -6.84 6.84 -2.07
C ILE A 174 -8.14 6.61 -1.32
N VAL A 175 -9.22 6.39 -2.06
CA VAL A 175 -10.47 5.85 -1.54
C VAL A 175 -10.59 4.42 -2.04
N ALA A 176 -10.74 3.46 -1.14
CA ALA A 176 -10.77 2.06 -1.50
C ALA A 176 -11.82 1.27 -0.69
N ASP A 177 -12.30 0.19 -1.28
CA ASP A 177 -13.15 -0.79 -0.61
C ASP A 177 -12.30 -1.89 0.01
N PHE A 178 -12.65 -2.35 1.20
CA PHE A 178 -11.95 -3.47 1.84
C PHE A 178 -12.23 -4.76 1.07
N VAL A 179 -11.19 -5.55 0.81
CA VAL A 179 -11.38 -6.88 0.21
C VAL A 179 -11.90 -7.91 1.21
N ARG A 180 -11.95 -7.59 2.51
CA ARG A 180 -12.52 -8.45 3.57
C ARG A 180 -13.31 -7.66 4.59
N GLU A 181 -14.41 -8.24 5.04
CA GLU A 181 -15.26 -7.64 6.07
C GLU A 181 -14.56 -7.61 7.45
N ARG A 182 -13.68 -8.57 7.76
CA ARG A 182 -12.88 -8.53 8.98
C ARG A 182 -11.98 -7.31 9.04
N ASP A 183 -11.31 -6.97 7.94
CA ASP A 183 -10.40 -5.81 7.90
C ASP A 183 -11.17 -4.50 8.10
N ARG A 184 -12.37 -4.40 7.51
CA ARG A 184 -13.29 -3.27 7.72
C ARG A 184 -13.67 -3.12 9.20
N LYS A 185 -14.03 -4.21 9.86
CA LYS A 185 -14.41 -4.22 11.29
C LYS A 185 -13.25 -3.82 12.19
N GLU A 186 -12.06 -4.32 11.92
CA GLU A 186 -10.86 -3.97 12.69
C GLU A 186 -10.46 -2.50 12.47
N ALA A 187 -10.51 -2.02 11.22
CA ALA A 187 -10.31 -0.60 10.92
C ALA A 187 -11.27 0.30 11.71
N MET A 188 -12.55 -0.04 11.71
CA MET A 188 -13.58 0.69 12.46
C MET A 188 -13.33 0.62 13.98
N LEU A 189 -12.94 -0.54 14.51
CA LEU A 189 -12.62 -0.71 15.92
C LEU A 189 -11.45 0.18 16.35
N HIS A 190 -10.38 0.21 15.56
CA HIS A 190 -9.19 1.02 15.84
C HIS A 190 -9.46 2.52 15.69
N PHE A 191 -10.25 2.92 14.70
CA PHE A 191 -10.73 4.28 14.53
C PHE A 191 -11.55 4.74 15.76
N ASN A 192 -12.58 3.96 16.13
CA ASN A 192 -13.51 4.31 17.21
C ASN A 192 -12.89 4.31 18.60
N LYS A 193 -11.86 3.49 18.85
CA LYS A 193 -11.09 3.53 20.11
C LYS A 193 -10.33 4.84 20.32
N THR A 194 -10.22 5.65 19.29
CA THR A 194 -9.28 6.76 19.21
C THR A 194 -9.98 8.10 19.03
N ALA A 195 -10.99 8.13 18.17
CA ALA A 195 -11.76 9.33 17.86
C ALA A 195 -12.72 9.69 19.00
N SER A 196 -13.00 10.99 19.14
CA SER A 196 -14.07 11.48 20.04
C SER A 196 -15.47 11.03 19.58
N TYR A 197 -15.63 10.71 18.30
CA TYR A 197 -16.90 10.27 17.71
C TYR A 197 -16.75 8.87 17.12
N ALA A 198 -17.62 7.97 17.56
CA ALA A 198 -17.68 6.63 17.01
C ALA A 198 -18.46 6.62 15.69
N ILE A 199 -17.85 6.10 14.64
CA ILE A 199 -18.53 5.79 13.39
C ILE A 199 -19.27 4.45 13.53
N GLN A 200 -20.44 4.36 12.90
CA GLN A 200 -21.26 3.14 12.90
C GLN A 200 -21.00 2.26 11.67
N LYS A 201 -20.49 2.87 10.59
CA LYS A 201 -20.23 2.22 9.31
C LYS A 201 -18.99 2.82 8.68
N MET A 202 -18.18 1.97 8.04
CA MET A 202 -17.01 2.36 7.25
C MET A 202 -17.14 1.71 5.86
N PRO A 203 -17.94 2.30 4.94
CA PRO A 203 -18.18 1.70 3.63
C PRO A 203 -16.92 1.67 2.76
N THR A 204 -16.01 2.62 2.98
CA THR A 204 -14.72 2.71 2.30
C THR A 204 -13.66 3.13 3.31
N VAL A 205 -12.40 2.83 3.00
CA VAL A 205 -11.26 3.46 3.66
C VAL A 205 -10.80 4.62 2.80
N THR A 206 -10.62 5.78 3.41
CA THR A 206 -9.94 6.92 2.79
C THR A 206 -8.61 7.10 3.48
N VAL A 207 -7.53 7.09 2.72
CA VAL A 207 -6.17 7.34 3.21
C VAL A 207 -5.59 8.51 2.42
N GLU A 208 -5.02 9.47 3.12
CA GLU A 208 -4.38 10.65 2.54
C GLU A 208 -2.92 10.70 2.99
N SER A 209 -2.05 11.20 2.13
CA SER A 209 -0.66 11.49 2.50
C SER A 209 -0.61 12.50 3.63
N ALA A 210 0.43 12.41 4.45
CA ALA A 210 0.67 13.34 5.54
C ALA A 210 0.54 14.80 5.07
N SER A 211 -0.17 15.61 5.86
CA SER A 211 -0.38 17.03 5.59
C SER A 211 0.79 17.90 6.08
N ASN A 212 1.58 17.35 7.00
CA ASN A 212 2.74 17.94 7.66
C ASN A 212 3.65 16.81 8.20
N ASP A 213 4.85 17.15 8.65
CA ASP A 213 5.83 16.19 9.13
C ASP A 213 5.42 15.50 10.45
N ASP A 214 4.59 16.16 11.29
CA ASP A 214 4.09 15.58 12.54
C ASP A 214 3.22 14.33 12.29
N GLU A 215 2.52 14.27 11.15
CA GLU A 215 1.66 13.14 10.76
C GLU A 215 2.44 11.97 10.14
N GLY A 216 3.70 12.19 9.79
CA GLY A 216 4.58 11.20 9.16
C GLY A 216 5.33 11.78 7.97
N PRO A 217 6.24 10.99 7.37
CA PRO A 217 6.99 11.44 6.21
C PRO A 217 6.03 11.76 5.05
N PRO A 218 6.34 12.77 4.23
CA PRO A 218 5.57 13.03 3.01
C PRO A 218 5.59 11.77 2.14
N SER A 219 4.40 11.31 1.73
CA SER A 219 4.35 10.17 0.81
C SER A 219 4.86 10.62 -0.56
N GLU A 220 5.66 9.76 -1.20
CA GLU A 220 6.07 9.97 -2.59
C GLU A 220 4.81 9.96 -3.48
N GLU A 221 4.75 10.82 -4.50
CA GLU A 221 3.63 10.84 -5.49
C GLU A 221 3.54 9.55 -6.33
N GLU A 222 4.41 8.58 -6.03
CA GLU A 222 4.65 7.37 -6.77
C GLU A 222 4.01 6.15 -6.08
N VAL A 223 3.61 5.19 -6.90
CA VAL A 223 3.06 3.90 -6.47
C VAL A 223 4.07 2.81 -6.80
N TYR A 224 4.37 1.93 -5.85
CA TYR A 224 5.30 0.83 -6.08
C TYR A 224 4.59 -0.32 -6.81
N ASP A 225 5.13 -0.75 -7.95
CA ASP A 225 4.59 -1.84 -8.75
C ASP A 225 4.94 -3.19 -8.12
N ALA A 226 3.93 -3.83 -7.53
CA ALA A 226 4.06 -5.08 -6.80
C ALA A 226 3.31 -6.24 -7.48
N ARG A 227 2.93 -6.08 -8.76
CA ARG A 227 2.07 -7.04 -9.47
C ARG A 227 2.75 -8.38 -9.70
N GLU A 228 4.07 -8.36 -9.92
CA GLU A 228 4.87 -9.56 -10.16
C GLU A 228 5.54 -10.07 -8.89
N LYS A 229 6.08 -9.15 -8.09
CA LYS A 229 6.84 -9.48 -6.88
C LYS A 229 6.83 -8.31 -5.90
N PHE A 230 6.76 -8.64 -4.61
CA PHE A 230 6.94 -7.69 -3.52
C PHE A 230 8.36 -7.80 -2.96
N GLU A 231 9.05 -6.67 -2.84
CA GLU A 231 10.43 -6.59 -2.35
C GLU A 231 10.70 -5.23 -1.69
N ASP A 232 11.95 -4.95 -1.34
CA ASP A 232 12.33 -3.68 -0.72
C ASP A 232 11.93 -2.50 -1.63
N LYS A 233 11.33 -1.43 -1.07
CA LYS A 233 10.87 -0.24 -1.81
C LYS A 233 11.91 0.29 -2.81
N ALA A 234 13.18 0.34 -2.40
CA ALA A 234 14.29 0.83 -3.23
C ALA A 234 14.60 -0.02 -4.48
N LYS A 235 14.08 -1.26 -4.55
CA LYS A 235 14.22 -2.18 -5.69
C LYS A 235 12.96 -2.26 -6.54
N MET A 236 11.82 -1.84 -6.00
CA MET A 236 10.56 -1.89 -6.70
C MET A 236 10.49 -0.77 -7.74
N LYS A 237 9.96 -1.12 -8.92
CA LYS A 237 9.64 -0.12 -9.94
C LYS A 237 8.52 0.77 -9.42
N THR A 238 8.64 2.07 -9.66
CA THR A 238 7.58 3.02 -9.38
C THR A 238 6.74 3.34 -10.61
N VAL A 239 5.47 3.64 -10.39
CA VAL A 239 4.51 4.07 -11.41
C VAL A 239 3.76 5.30 -10.93
N SER A 240 3.40 6.18 -11.88
CA SER A 240 2.55 7.32 -11.58
C SER A 240 1.19 6.87 -11.05
N ILE A 241 0.67 7.58 -10.05
CA ILE A 241 -0.68 7.37 -9.51
C ILE A 241 -1.77 7.40 -10.58
N ALA A 242 -1.59 8.16 -11.67
CA ALA A 242 -2.52 8.21 -12.80
C ALA A 242 -2.69 6.86 -13.54
N LYS A 243 -1.78 5.90 -13.31
CA LYS A 243 -1.87 4.54 -13.83
C LYS A 243 -2.75 3.64 -12.96
N VAL A 244 -2.97 3.97 -11.69
CA VAL A 244 -3.87 3.27 -10.79
C VAL A 244 -5.30 3.73 -11.07
N ARG A 245 -6.21 2.79 -11.27
CA ARG A 245 -7.61 3.06 -11.63
C ARG A 245 -8.57 2.35 -10.70
N SER A 246 -9.82 2.77 -10.76
CA SER A 246 -10.92 2.10 -10.08
C SER A 246 -10.99 0.61 -10.42
N GLY A 247 -11.10 -0.22 -9.40
CA GLY A 247 -11.11 -1.68 -9.45
C GLY A 247 -9.74 -2.33 -9.28
N ASP A 248 -8.62 -1.62 -9.44
CA ASP A 248 -7.29 -2.16 -9.18
C ASP A 248 -7.15 -2.57 -7.70
N ILE A 249 -6.32 -3.57 -7.40
CA ILE A 249 -6.08 -4.00 -6.01
C ILE A 249 -4.74 -3.46 -5.56
N VAL A 250 -4.73 -2.82 -4.39
CA VAL A 250 -3.55 -2.21 -3.79
C VAL A 250 -3.35 -2.70 -2.37
N LEU A 251 -2.08 -2.69 -1.93
CA LEU A 251 -1.70 -2.71 -0.53
C LEU A 251 -1.46 -1.27 -0.10
N LEU A 252 -2.21 -0.81 0.88
CA LEU A 252 -2.00 0.47 1.53
C LEU A 252 -1.16 0.23 2.79
N GLU A 253 -0.02 0.90 2.89
CA GLU A 253 0.76 0.98 4.11
C GLU A 253 0.51 2.33 4.76
N CYS A 254 -0.08 2.31 5.96
CA CYS A 254 -0.57 3.51 6.63
C CYS A 254 -0.09 3.57 8.09
N ASN A 255 0.06 4.76 8.63
CA ASN A 255 0.08 5.00 10.07
C ASN A 255 -1.36 5.26 10.56
N LEU A 256 -1.64 4.94 11.82
CA LEU A 256 -2.86 5.42 12.48
C LEU A 256 -2.50 6.62 13.35
N VAL A 257 -2.99 7.78 12.94
CA VAL A 257 -2.70 9.07 13.59
C VAL A 257 -3.96 9.58 14.27
N ARG A 258 -3.77 10.23 15.41
CA ARG A 258 -4.78 10.97 16.14
C ARG A 258 -4.39 12.43 16.17
N THR A 259 -5.25 13.30 15.67
CA THR A 259 -5.10 14.75 15.75
C THR A 259 -6.09 15.32 16.76
N GLU A 260 -5.68 16.35 17.49
CA GLU A 260 -6.52 17.09 18.42
C GLU A 260 -6.66 18.54 17.96
N ASP A 261 -7.91 18.98 17.73
CA ASP A 261 -8.18 20.35 17.31
C ASP A 261 -8.17 21.34 18.50
N ASN A 262 -8.35 22.63 18.21
CA ASN A 262 -8.37 23.68 19.23
C ASN A 262 -9.52 23.54 20.25
N THR A 263 -10.52 22.70 19.97
CA THR A 263 -11.65 22.43 20.87
C THR A 263 -11.42 21.19 21.75
N GLY A 264 -10.26 20.53 21.62
CA GLY A 264 -9.95 19.27 22.30
C GLY A 264 -10.62 18.05 21.66
N ARG A 265 -11.24 18.21 20.48
CA ARG A 265 -11.85 17.11 19.75
C ARG A 265 -10.74 16.30 19.08
N LYS A 266 -10.82 14.98 19.26
CA LYS A 266 -9.88 14.01 18.70
C LYS A 266 -10.45 13.42 17.43
N GLU A 267 -9.69 13.51 16.36
CA GLU A 267 -9.95 12.84 15.10
C GLU A 267 -8.89 11.75 14.89
N ALA A 268 -9.32 10.61 14.35
CA ALA A 268 -8.42 9.53 13.97
C ALA A 268 -8.36 9.46 12.45
N SER A 269 -7.19 9.23 11.87
CA SER A 269 -7.02 9.08 10.44
C SER A 269 -5.97 8.01 10.13
N PHE A 270 -6.15 7.34 8.99
CA PHE A 270 -5.13 6.49 8.41
C PHE A 270 -4.29 7.35 7.45
N VAL A 271 -3.08 7.68 7.87
CA VAL A 271 -2.15 8.50 7.08
C VAL A 271 -1.34 7.59 6.18
N LEU A 272 -1.41 7.85 4.88
CA LEU A 272 -0.78 7.03 3.85
C LEU A 272 0.74 7.22 3.87
N ASN A 273 1.48 6.11 3.98
CA ASN A 273 2.93 6.09 3.86
C ASN A 273 3.39 5.57 2.50
N ALA A 274 2.74 4.52 1.97
CA ALA A 274 3.04 3.98 0.65
C ALA A 274 1.85 3.22 0.07
N VAL A 275 1.76 3.21 -1.26
CA VAL A 275 0.82 2.39 -2.03
C VAL A 275 1.62 1.38 -2.85
N TYR A 276 1.22 0.12 -2.80
CA TYR A 276 1.77 -0.93 -3.66
C TYR A 276 0.66 -1.49 -4.56
N TRP A 277 0.88 -1.48 -5.86
CA TRP A 277 -0.07 -1.99 -6.84
C TRP A 277 0.05 -3.52 -6.95
N LEU A 278 -0.92 -4.25 -6.40
CA LEU A 278 -0.87 -5.71 -6.32
C LEU A 278 -1.48 -6.40 -7.53
N ALA A 279 -2.55 -5.83 -8.10
CA ALA A 279 -3.20 -6.40 -9.28
C ALA A 279 -3.87 -5.30 -10.12
N GLU A 280 -3.66 -5.38 -11.44
CA GLU A 280 -4.33 -4.52 -12.42
C GLU A 280 -5.60 -5.18 -12.91
N LYS A 281 -6.73 -4.47 -12.79
CA LYS A 281 -7.99 -4.89 -13.39
C LYS A 281 -7.83 -4.90 -14.91
N PRO A 282 -8.22 -5.97 -15.61
CA PRO A 282 -8.25 -5.99 -17.06
C PRO A 282 -9.03 -4.80 -17.59
N ARG A 283 -8.37 -3.97 -18.40
CA ARG A 283 -8.97 -2.81 -19.04
C ARG A 283 -9.41 -3.23 -20.42
N ASP A 284 -10.60 -2.82 -20.81
CA ASP A 284 -10.96 -2.84 -22.22
C ASP A 284 -9.86 -2.09 -22.98
N LYS A 285 -9.38 -2.70 -24.07
CA LYS A 285 -8.44 -2.01 -24.95
C LYS A 285 -9.08 -0.66 -25.26
N PRO A 286 -8.36 0.47 -25.07
CA PRO A 286 -8.93 1.77 -25.39
C PRO A 286 -9.50 1.65 -26.80
N ALA A 287 -10.78 1.97 -26.95
CA ALA A 287 -11.38 1.99 -28.27
C ALA A 287 -10.42 2.76 -29.17
N PRO A 288 -10.08 2.23 -30.36
CA PRO A 288 -9.20 2.95 -31.27
C PRO A 288 -9.74 4.38 -31.37
N PRO A 289 -8.89 5.41 -31.28
CA PRO A 289 -9.33 6.79 -31.21
C PRO A 289 -10.34 7.02 -32.34
N LEU A 290 -11.62 7.17 -31.97
CA LEU A 290 -12.74 7.15 -32.93
C LEU A 290 -12.61 8.29 -33.93
N TYR A 291 -11.88 9.34 -33.55
CA TYR A 291 -11.45 10.42 -34.42
C TYR A 291 -10.01 10.77 -34.03
N LYS A 292 -9.13 10.93 -35.03
CA LYS A 292 -7.97 11.81 -34.88
C LYS A 292 -8.57 13.20 -34.75
N ASP A 293 -8.86 13.63 -33.53
CA ASP A 293 -9.21 15.01 -33.28
C ASP A 293 -8.15 15.85 -33.96
N LYS A 294 -8.57 16.73 -34.89
CA LYS A 294 -7.65 17.70 -35.48
C LYS A 294 -6.92 18.37 -34.31
N PRO A 295 -5.59 18.54 -34.39
CA PRO A 295 -4.84 19.18 -33.31
C PRO A 295 -5.58 20.44 -32.90
N PHE A 296 -5.79 20.60 -31.59
CA PHE A 296 -6.47 21.76 -31.04
C PHE A 296 -5.79 23.00 -31.64
N PRO A 297 -6.53 23.90 -32.32
CA PRO A 297 -5.90 25.02 -33.01
C PRO A 297 -5.07 25.81 -32.00
N GLU A 298 -3.80 26.02 -32.32
CA GLU A 298 -2.90 26.82 -31.49
C GLU A 298 -3.50 28.24 -31.39
N VAL A 299 -4.03 28.57 -30.22
CA VAL A 299 -4.51 29.92 -29.94
C VAL A 299 -3.28 30.75 -29.60
N PHE A 300 -2.68 31.38 -30.61
CA PHE A 300 -1.64 32.38 -30.37
C PHE A 300 -2.28 33.57 -29.66
N CYS A 301 -1.96 33.77 -28.38
CA CYS A 301 -2.23 35.03 -27.71
C CYS A 301 -1.39 36.11 -28.40
N ALA A 302 -2.05 36.96 -29.19
CA ALA A 302 -1.42 38.17 -29.69
C ALA A 302 -0.99 39.01 -28.47
N ALA A 303 0.32 39.21 -28.33
CA ALA A 303 0.84 40.16 -27.37
C ALA A 303 0.32 41.56 -27.74
N VAL A 304 -0.38 42.19 -26.80
CA VAL A 304 -0.79 43.60 -26.86
C VAL A 304 0.19 44.42 -26.03
#